data_AF-A0AAV5YC21-F1
#
_entry.id   AF-A0AAV5YC21-F1
#
_cell.length_a   1.000
_cell.length_b   1.000
_cell.length_c   1.000
_cell.angle_alpha   90.00
_cell.angle_beta   90.00
_cell.angle_gamma   90.00
#
_symmetry.space_group_name_H-M   'P 1'
#
loop_
_entity.id
_entity.type
_entity.pdbx_description
1 polymer ?
#
loop_
_entity_poly.entity_id
_entity_poly.type
_entity_poly.pdbx_seq_one_letter_code
_entity_poly.pdbx_strand_id
1 'polypeptide(L)'
;MRRTLAVIAGVVALLSLVPAAYAQAPVPKVTIVGLFDQITSTGNNFYDGNYTHTSDREWYARSRFRPDFTFEVGRTKAVLGLEIDLVYGQTGPCGAGPGKTIVSPGGAGTAGAPCPGEKSGATASGGLNTDVTGVIEIKWMYTEFDLTGKDALLPFIPVGTVARAGFQPFATIANYKIAYANGDFAGLDMYTTWAPNLKTHLAFVQVEEEVSGVNRLARNSIFRRGEDWAFIFSPEITPFKGLDIKPLFSYFSATGPTSSQARRAINNEQGAVNPTEENRFTVGFDGRFRSGPFSLDPTIYYQFGDRTQRTAAGSLEATMSSWLVDIIGGFQLGPLLLEARGIWSTGNNAKDDLRQKVNYFEPLDLDTSYYAGWAAILALGVDYFNGGGGANQGMDTNIGYDRYGRRQLGLRATYSLTPELAFYAVVSPTWTDKKVDTDTNVVIGAVGGGGTGARNAPATATHGGDSRYIGTEVDLGTTWRFAPNTVFDLQGAYLFAGGALDTTEVLAGVANHRDSKDAWTVAARVRLSF
;
A
#
# COMPACT_ATOMS: atom_id res chain seq x y z
N MET A 1 10.15 9.28 59.14
CA MET A 1 9.00 8.41 58.80
C MET A 1 7.63 9.01 59.10
N ARG A 2 7.33 9.48 60.33
CA ARG A 2 5.99 10.03 60.66
C ARG A 2 5.55 11.28 59.87
N ARG A 3 6.49 12.17 59.51
CA ARG A 3 6.18 13.37 58.69
C ARG A 3 5.95 13.05 57.21
N THR A 4 6.65 12.06 56.68
CA THR A 4 6.51 11.60 55.28
C THR A 4 5.17 10.88 55.06
N LEU A 5 4.76 10.04 56.02
CA LEU A 5 3.45 9.39 56.01
C LEU A 5 2.28 10.38 56.13
N ALA A 6 2.43 11.46 56.92
CA ALA A 6 1.42 12.50 57.04
C ALA A 6 1.27 13.33 55.75
N VAL A 7 2.36 13.56 55.01
CA VAL A 7 2.30 14.23 53.70
C VAL A 7 1.64 13.35 52.65
N ILE A 8 1.97 12.05 52.61
CA ILE A 8 1.34 11.09 51.68
C ILE A 8 -0.15 10.94 52.00
N ALA A 9 -0.52 10.79 53.28
CA ALA A 9 -1.92 10.73 53.70
C ALA A 9 -2.68 12.04 53.42
N GLY A 10 -2.02 13.19 53.56
CA GLY A 10 -2.59 14.50 53.22
C GLY A 10 -2.82 14.69 51.72
N VAL A 11 -1.90 14.22 50.87
CA VAL A 11 -2.07 14.23 49.41
C VAL A 11 -3.19 13.28 48.97
N VAL A 12 -3.27 12.07 49.55
CA VAL A 12 -4.35 11.12 49.27
C VAL A 12 -5.71 11.66 49.74
N ALA A 13 -5.76 12.36 50.88
CA ALA A 13 -6.98 13.00 51.38
C ALA A 13 -7.38 14.24 50.56
N LEU A 14 -6.41 15.02 50.05
CA LEU A 14 -6.69 16.14 49.15
C LEU A 14 -7.19 15.66 47.78
N LEU A 15 -6.67 14.54 47.28
CA LEU A 15 -7.16 13.89 46.06
C LEU A 15 -8.57 13.30 46.21
N SER A 16 -8.97 12.88 47.42
CA SER A 16 -10.32 12.35 47.69
C SER A 16 -11.37 13.41 48.05
N LEU A 17 -10.94 14.67 48.26
CA LEU A 17 -11.80 15.80 48.60
C LEU A 17 -12.05 16.77 47.44
N VAL A 18 -11.52 16.50 46.25
CA VAL A 18 -11.94 17.22 45.04
C VAL A 18 -13.39 16.80 44.79
N PRO A 19 -14.38 17.71 44.89
CA PRO A 19 -15.74 17.38 44.49
C PRO A 19 -15.66 16.85 43.06
N ALA A 20 -16.34 15.74 42.77
CA ALA A 20 -16.63 15.40 41.39
C ALA A 20 -17.39 16.61 40.84
N ALA A 21 -16.67 17.51 40.18
CA ALA A 21 -17.28 18.57 39.42
C ALA A 21 -18.12 17.81 38.41
N TYR A 22 -19.44 17.80 38.62
CA TYR A 22 -20.42 17.41 37.61
C TYR A 22 -20.36 18.46 36.50
N ALA A 23 -19.19 18.61 35.87
CA ALA A 23 -19.11 19.08 34.51
C ALA A 23 -20.01 18.12 33.75
N GLN A 24 -21.09 18.65 33.18
CA GLN A 24 -22.01 17.92 32.35
C GLN A 24 -21.17 17.02 31.43
N ALA A 25 -21.25 15.70 31.65
CA ALA A 25 -20.44 14.77 30.88
C ALA A 25 -20.66 15.10 29.40
N PRO A 26 -19.59 15.28 28.60
CA PRO A 26 -19.73 15.65 27.21
C PRO A 26 -20.78 14.77 26.55
N VAL A 27 -21.76 15.38 25.89
CA VAL A 27 -22.86 14.64 25.25
C VAL A 27 -22.25 13.72 24.20
N PRO A 28 -22.46 12.40 24.26
CA PRO A 28 -21.96 11.48 23.25
C PRO A 28 -22.47 11.91 21.87
N LYS A 29 -21.55 11.93 20.90
CA LYS A 29 -21.85 12.29 19.51
C LYS A 29 -21.42 11.14 18.61
N VAL A 30 -22.28 10.78 17.66
CA VAL A 30 -21.92 9.88 16.56
C VAL A 30 -21.90 10.68 15.28
N THR A 31 -20.78 10.65 14.58
CA THR A 31 -20.65 11.20 13.24
C THR A 31 -20.52 10.03 12.27
N ILE A 32 -21.26 10.08 11.18
CA ILE A 32 -21.16 9.10 10.09
C ILE A 32 -20.70 9.87 8.88
N VAL A 33 -19.59 9.45 8.30
CA VAL A 33 -19.11 9.92 7.00
C VAL A 33 -18.84 8.72 6.11
N GLY A 34 -18.73 8.91 4.81
CA GLY A 34 -18.32 7.80 3.96
C GLY A 34 -18.49 8.06 2.48
N LEU A 35 -18.51 6.96 1.73
CA LEU A 35 -18.75 6.99 0.29
C LEU A 35 -19.56 5.80 -0.24
N PHE A 36 -20.24 6.07 -1.35
CA PHE A 36 -20.65 5.08 -2.35
C PHE A 36 -19.81 5.30 -3.60
N ASP A 37 -19.19 4.24 -4.10
CA ASP A 37 -18.40 4.26 -5.34
C ASP A 37 -19.00 3.28 -6.35
N GLN A 38 -19.25 3.74 -7.57
CA GLN A 38 -19.74 2.94 -8.69
C GLN A 38 -18.73 3.05 -9.83
N ILE A 39 -18.11 1.94 -10.22
CA ILE A 39 -17.06 1.95 -11.24
C ILE A 39 -17.39 0.90 -12.30
N THR A 40 -17.12 1.21 -13.56
CA THR A 40 -16.99 0.19 -14.61
C THR A 40 -15.66 0.37 -15.31
N SER A 41 -15.02 -0.73 -15.67
CA SER A 41 -13.77 -0.68 -16.39
C SER A 41 -13.62 -1.85 -17.34
N THR A 42 -12.93 -1.59 -18.45
CA THR A 42 -12.58 -2.56 -19.47
C THR A 42 -11.19 -2.29 -19.99
N GLY A 43 -10.52 -3.34 -20.45
CA GLY A 43 -9.15 -3.24 -20.92
C GLY A 43 -8.67 -4.53 -21.57
N ASN A 44 -7.41 -4.53 -21.96
CA ASN A 44 -6.80 -5.61 -22.73
C ASN A 44 -5.29 -5.69 -22.48
N ASN A 45 -4.80 -6.93 -22.35
CA ASN A 45 -3.38 -7.31 -22.38
C ASN A 45 -2.54 -6.83 -21.17
N PHE A 46 -3.13 -6.76 -19.97
CA PHE A 46 -2.39 -6.42 -18.74
C PHE A 46 -2.90 -7.09 -17.46
N TYR A 47 -4.02 -7.81 -17.47
CA TYR A 47 -4.61 -8.36 -16.24
C TYR A 47 -3.87 -9.60 -15.74
N ASP A 48 -3.31 -10.38 -16.66
CA ASP A 48 -2.47 -11.54 -16.34
C ASP A 48 -0.98 -11.18 -16.11
N GLY A 49 -0.62 -9.89 -16.21
CA GLY A 49 0.74 -9.38 -16.07
C GLY A 49 1.71 -9.83 -17.16
N ASN A 50 1.26 -10.62 -18.14
CA ASN A 50 2.03 -11.10 -19.27
C ASN A 50 1.60 -10.37 -20.55
N TYR A 51 2.28 -9.28 -20.83
CA TYR A 51 2.02 -8.41 -21.98
C TYR A 51 2.24 -9.08 -23.35
N THR A 52 2.69 -10.34 -23.40
CA THR A 52 2.84 -11.10 -24.65
C THR A 52 1.55 -11.83 -25.07
N HIS A 53 0.55 -11.94 -24.18
CA HIS A 53 -0.69 -12.69 -24.39
C HIS A 53 -1.87 -11.77 -24.74
N THR A 54 -2.09 -11.51 -26.04
CA THR A 54 -3.14 -10.57 -26.51
C THR A 54 -4.59 -11.05 -26.32
N SER A 55 -4.81 -12.25 -25.76
CA SER A 55 -6.14 -12.81 -25.53
C SER A 55 -6.78 -12.32 -24.23
N ASP A 56 -6.01 -11.71 -23.35
CA ASP A 56 -6.49 -11.22 -22.06
C ASP A 56 -7.32 -9.94 -22.21
N ARG A 57 -8.64 -10.05 -21.98
CA ARG A 57 -9.61 -8.95 -22.04
C ARG A 57 -10.60 -9.09 -20.90
N GLU A 58 -10.94 -7.96 -20.30
CA GLU A 58 -11.88 -7.94 -19.19
C GLU A 58 -12.83 -6.75 -19.33
N TRP A 59 -14.06 -6.94 -18.90
CA TRP A 59 -15.01 -5.86 -18.60
C TRP A 59 -15.83 -6.27 -17.39
N TYR A 60 -15.78 -5.44 -16.36
CA TYR A 60 -16.59 -5.59 -15.15
C TYR A 60 -17.09 -4.23 -14.66
N ALA A 61 -17.93 -4.29 -13.64
CA ALA A 61 -18.32 -3.14 -12.84
C ALA A 61 -18.20 -3.46 -11.35
N ARG A 62 -18.31 -2.45 -10.49
CA ARG A 62 -18.23 -2.61 -9.04
C ARG A 62 -19.02 -1.57 -8.29
N SER A 63 -19.47 -1.95 -7.10
CA SER A 63 -20.05 -1.08 -6.08
C SER A 63 -19.21 -1.16 -4.82
N ARG A 64 -18.79 -0.01 -4.28
CA ARG A 64 -18.21 0.11 -2.94
C ARG A 64 -19.13 0.90 -2.04
N PHE A 65 -19.32 0.44 -0.82
CA PHE A 65 -19.89 1.23 0.27
C PHE A 65 -18.92 1.23 1.45
N ARG A 66 -18.53 2.43 1.89
CA ARG A 66 -17.52 2.61 2.95
C ARG A 66 -17.98 3.66 3.96
N PRO A 67 -18.79 3.29 4.96
CA PRO A 67 -19.14 4.18 6.05
C PRO A 67 -18.10 4.10 7.17
N ASP A 68 -17.74 5.26 7.71
CA ASP A 68 -16.94 5.42 8.91
C ASP A 68 -17.78 6.06 10.01
N PHE A 69 -17.87 5.36 11.14
CA PHE A 69 -18.57 5.80 12.34
C PHE A 69 -17.56 6.31 13.35
N THR A 70 -17.67 7.58 13.73
CA THR A 70 -16.87 8.18 14.80
C THR A 70 -17.75 8.43 16.02
N PHE A 71 -17.44 7.75 17.12
CA PHE A 71 -18.09 7.90 18.42
C PHE A 71 -17.21 8.82 19.30
N GLU A 72 -17.71 10.00 19.65
CA GLU A 72 -16.98 11.00 20.43
C GLU A 72 -17.63 11.19 21.80
N VAL A 73 -16.82 11.14 22.87
CA VAL A 73 -17.21 11.54 24.23
C VAL A 73 -16.12 12.47 24.76
N GLY A 74 -16.37 13.78 24.67
CA GLY A 74 -15.38 14.80 25.01
C GLY A 74 -14.27 14.81 23.97
N ARG A 75 -13.03 14.56 24.42
CA ARG A 75 -11.84 14.50 23.56
C ARG A 75 -11.47 13.08 23.13
N THR A 76 -12.08 12.07 23.74
CA THR A 76 -11.89 10.66 23.40
C THR A 76 -12.76 10.29 22.21
N LYS A 77 -12.18 9.51 21.29
CA LYS A 77 -12.86 9.03 20.09
C LYS A 77 -12.71 7.53 19.93
N ALA A 78 -13.71 6.89 19.36
CA ALA A 78 -13.60 5.56 18.80
C ALA A 78 -14.06 5.62 17.34
N VAL A 79 -13.37 4.91 16.45
CA VAL A 79 -13.67 4.86 15.02
C VAL A 79 -13.92 3.41 14.61
N LEU A 80 -15.01 3.19 13.88
CA LEU A 80 -15.32 1.95 13.19
C LEU A 80 -15.52 2.26 11.70
N GLY A 81 -14.61 1.79 10.86
CA GLY A 81 -14.74 1.89 9.41
C GLY A 81 -15.12 0.55 8.81
N LEU A 82 -16.24 0.50 8.08
CA LEU A 82 -16.72 -0.71 7.40
C LEU A 82 -16.52 -0.59 5.88
N GLU A 83 -16.37 -1.72 5.21
CA GLU A 83 -16.33 -1.79 3.75
C GLU A 83 -17.20 -2.92 3.22
N ILE A 84 -17.85 -2.64 2.09
CA ILE A 84 -18.52 -3.63 1.26
C ILE A 84 -18.06 -3.37 -0.18
N ASP A 85 -17.34 -4.32 -0.77
CA ASP A 85 -16.84 -4.26 -2.14
C ASP A 85 -17.45 -5.39 -2.99
N LEU A 86 -18.32 -5.01 -3.92
CA LEU A 86 -19.03 -5.91 -4.83
C LEU A 86 -18.54 -5.73 -6.25
N VAL A 87 -18.29 -6.84 -6.93
CA VAL A 87 -17.96 -6.86 -8.36
C VAL A 87 -19.13 -7.42 -9.18
N TYR A 88 -19.33 -6.91 -10.37
CA TYR A 88 -20.30 -7.37 -11.36
C TYR A 88 -19.58 -7.79 -12.62
N GLY A 89 -19.90 -8.97 -13.14
CA GLY A 89 -19.15 -9.58 -14.26
C GLY A 89 -18.13 -10.60 -13.77
N GLN A 90 -17.28 -11.05 -14.70
CA GLN A 90 -16.36 -12.16 -14.47
C GLN A 90 -14.93 -11.63 -14.37
N THR A 91 -14.39 -11.54 -13.14
CA THR A 91 -13.02 -11.06 -12.89
C THR A 91 -12.05 -12.15 -12.47
N GLY A 92 -12.51 -13.41 -12.47
CA GLY A 92 -11.78 -14.65 -12.21
C GLY A 92 -12.57 -15.84 -12.79
N PRO A 93 -12.18 -17.10 -12.61
CA PRO A 93 -12.83 -18.28 -13.19
C PRO A 93 -14.08 -18.77 -12.45
N CYS A 94 -14.41 -18.23 -11.28
CA CYS A 94 -15.55 -18.70 -10.45
C CYS A 94 -16.84 -17.95 -10.79
N GLY A 95 -17.99 -18.63 -10.63
CA GLY A 95 -19.30 -17.98 -10.78
C GLY A 95 -19.60 -16.98 -9.66
N ALA A 96 -20.57 -16.10 -9.91
CA ALA A 96 -21.03 -15.11 -8.93
C ALA A 96 -21.77 -15.75 -7.74
N GLY A 97 -21.66 -15.15 -6.54
CA GLY A 97 -22.37 -15.64 -5.35
C GLY A 97 -21.82 -15.16 -4.00
N PRO A 98 -22.51 -15.52 -2.90
CA PRO A 98 -22.14 -15.15 -1.53
C PRO A 98 -20.87 -15.85 -1.07
N GLY A 99 -20.03 -15.14 -0.29
CA GLY A 99 -18.91 -15.69 0.47
C GLY A 99 -18.08 -16.73 -0.28
N LYS A 100 -17.13 -16.26 -1.10
CA LYS A 100 -16.19 -17.01 -1.96
C LYS A 100 -15.74 -18.36 -1.38
N THR A 101 -16.60 -19.36 -1.49
CA THR A 101 -16.33 -20.73 -1.10
C THR A 101 -16.23 -21.52 -2.38
N ILE A 102 -15.02 -21.96 -2.68
CA ILE A 102 -14.76 -22.90 -3.76
C ILE A 102 -15.61 -24.15 -3.50
N VAL A 103 -16.67 -24.32 -4.28
CA VAL A 103 -17.14 -25.65 -4.63
C VAL A 103 -16.76 -25.85 -6.09
N SER A 104 -15.48 -26.12 -6.35
CA SER A 104 -15.09 -26.67 -7.66
C SER A 104 -15.88 -27.97 -7.86
N PRO A 105 -16.49 -28.20 -9.04
CA PRO A 105 -17.04 -29.50 -9.38
C PRO A 105 -15.89 -30.54 -9.35
N GLY A 106 -15.81 -31.32 -8.27
CA GLY A 106 -14.84 -32.42 -8.14
C GLY A 106 -13.58 -32.17 -7.29
N GLY A 107 -13.48 -31.07 -6.54
CA GLY A 107 -12.34 -30.83 -5.64
C GLY A 107 -12.78 -30.33 -4.27
N ALA A 108 -12.16 -30.86 -3.20
CA ALA A 108 -12.33 -30.36 -1.84
C ALA A 108 -11.80 -28.92 -1.73
N GLY A 109 -12.65 -27.93 -2.01
CA GLY A 109 -12.36 -26.52 -1.79
C GLY A 109 -12.44 -26.18 -0.30
N THR A 110 -11.49 -25.39 0.19
CA THR A 110 -11.50 -24.87 1.56
C THR A 110 -12.46 -23.68 1.61
N ALA A 111 -13.40 -23.68 2.57
CA ALA A 111 -14.27 -22.53 2.81
C ALA A 111 -13.43 -21.28 3.09
N GLY A 112 -13.72 -20.18 2.37
CA GLY A 112 -13.00 -18.91 2.49
C GLY A 112 -11.74 -18.73 1.65
N ALA A 113 -11.41 -19.68 0.75
CA ALA A 113 -10.31 -19.48 -0.20
C ALA A 113 -10.77 -18.55 -1.36
N PRO A 114 -10.02 -17.47 -1.66
CA PRO A 114 -10.35 -16.58 -2.79
C PRO A 114 -10.37 -17.36 -4.10
N CYS A 115 -11.24 -16.95 -5.02
CA CYS A 115 -11.30 -17.57 -6.34
C CYS A 115 -9.94 -17.39 -7.06
N PRO A 116 -9.33 -18.46 -7.59
CA PRO A 116 -8.01 -18.36 -8.23
C PRO A 116 -8.02 -17.38 -9.41
N GLY A 117 -7.27 -16.28 -9.34
CA GLY A 117 -7.20 -15.31 -10.44
C GLY A 117 -8.27 -14.22 -10.40
N GLU A 118 -9.12 -14.19 -9.38
CA GLU A 118 -10.03 -13.06 -9.15
C GLU A 118 -9.29 -11.86 -8.59
N LYS A 119 -9.62 -10.65 -9.02
CA LYS A 119 -8.96 -9.41 -8.55
C LYS A 119 -8.98 -9.27 -7.03
N SER A 120 -7.83 -8.88 -6.48
CA SER A 120 -7.65 -8.63 -5.06
C SER A 120 -8.53 -7.46 -4.60
N GLY A 121 -9.03 -7.54 -3.35
CA GLY A 121 -9.93 -6.53 -2.78
C GLY A 121 -11.41 -6.71 -3.12
N ALA A 122 -11.78 -7.63 -4.02
CA ALA A 122 -13.19 -7.98 -4.21
C ALA A 122 -13.67 -8.83 -3.01
N THR A 123 -14.65 -8.35 -2.25
CA THR A 123 -15.21 -9.11 -1.12
C THR A 123 -16.25 -10.14 -1.60
N ALA A 124 -17.03 -9.81 -2.63
CA ALA A 124 -17.97 -10.73 -3.28
C ALA A 124 -18.31 -10.31 -4.72
N SER A 125 -19.02 -11.17 -5.45
CA SER A 125 -19.45 -10.93 -6.82
C SER A 125 -20.95 -11.17 -7.02
N GLY A 126 -21.57 -10.30 -7.82
CA GLY A 126 -22.97 -10.36 -8.22
C GLY A 126 -23.12 -10.72 -9.70
N GLY A 127 -24.08 -11.59 -9.99
CA GLY A 127 -24.50 -12.00 -11.32
C GLY A 127 -26.02 -11.99 -11.45
N LEU A 128 -26.52 -12.54 -12.55
CA LEU A 128 -27.95 -12.64 -12.78
C LEU A 128 -28.61 -13.53 -11.70
N ASN A 129 -29.55 -12.96 -10.94
CA ASN A 129 -30.32 -13.67 -9.92
C ASN A 129 -29.45 -14.29 -8.80
N THR A 130 -28.36 -13.63 -8.42
CA THR A 130 -27.55 -14.04 -7.26
C THR A 130 -27.75 -13.07 -6.10
N ASP A 131 -28.09 -13.61 -4.94
CA ASP A 131 -28.02 -12.86 -3.69
C ASP A 131 -26.60 -12.91 -3.13
N VAL A 132 -26.15 -11.80 -2.55
CA VAL A 132 -24.82 -11.69 -1.95
C VAL A 132 -24.94 -11.63 -0.43
N THR A 133 -24.20 -12.47 0.29
CA THR A 133 -24.23 -12.57 1.75
C THR A 133 -22.81 -12.59 2.33
N GLY A 134 -22.64 -12.07 3.56
CA GLY A 134 -21.38 -12.14 4.33
C GLY A 134 -20.26 -11.18 3.93
N VAL A 135 -20.57 -9.99 3.40
CA VAL A 135 -19.60 -9.11 2.69
C VAL A 135 -19.16 -7.88 3.50
N ILE A 136 -19.32 -7.88 4.82
CA ILE A 136 -18.90 -6.74 5.64
C ILE A 136 -17.46 -6.95 6.08
N GLU A 137 -16.56 -6.09 5.62
CA GLU A 137 -15.17 -6.01 6.09
C GLU A 137 -15.04 -4.92 7.15
N ILE A 138 -14.27 -5.20 8.20
CA ILE A 138 -13.79 -4.17 9.13
C ILE A 138 -12.45 -3.68 8.59
N LYS A 139 -12.38 -2.42 8.19
CA LYS A 139 -11.12 -1.81 7.79
C LYS A 139 -10.45 -1.05 8.91
N TRP A 140 -11.22 -0.35 9.75
CA TRP A 140 -10.66 0.38 10.89
C TRP A 140 -11.47 0.09 12.14
N MET A 141 -10.77 -0.09 13.25
CA MET A 141 -11.34 -0.22 14.58
C MET A 141 -10.30 0.23 15.60
N TYR A 142 -10.37 1.50 16.01
CA TYR A 142 -9.38 2.09 16.90
C TYR A 142 -10.01 3.14 17.83
N THR A 143 -9.25 3.50 18.86
CA THR A 143 -9.59 4.60 19.78
C THR A 143 -8.50 5.66 19.78
N GLU A 144 -8.91 6.91 20.02
CA GLU A 144 -8.03 8.05 20.25
C GLU A 144 -8.32 8.63 21.63
N PHE A 145 -7.28 8.94 22.39
CA PHE A 145 -7.39 9.58 23.70
C PHE A 145 -6.16 10.41 24.02
N ASP A 146 -6.35 11.50 24.75
CA ASP A 146 -5.24 12.34 25.20
C ASP A 146 -4.41 11.61 26.27
N LEU A 147 -3.17 11.29 25.92
CA LEU A 147 -2.22 10.64 26.81
C LEU A 147 -1.55 11.67 27.73
N THR A 148 -1.14 12.82 27.21
CA THR A 148 -0.46 13.90 27.96
C THR A 148 -1.04 15.27 27.62
N GLY A 149 -0.77 16.27 28.46
CA GLY A 149 -1.27 17.63 28.32
C GLY A 149 -2.44 17.94 29.26
N LYS A 150 -2.95 19.17 29.19
CA LYS A 150 -4.04 19.63 30.06
C LYS A 150 -5.28 18.75 29.82
N ASP A 151 -5.85 18.24 30.92
CA ASP A 151 -7.05 17.38 30.95
C ASP A 151 -6.87 15.99 30.28
N ALA A 152 -5.63 15.48 30.25
CA ALA A 152 -5.26 14.16 29.70
C ALA A 152 -5.04 13.09 30.80
N LEU A 153 -4.73 11.85 30.40
CA LEU A 153 -4.39 10.75 31.33
C LEU A 153 -3.17 11.06 32.21
N LEU A 154 -2.15 11.70 31.65
CA LEU A 154 -0.90 12.11 32.31
C LEU A 154 -0.77 13.64 32.26
N PRO A 155 -1.56 14.40 33.04
CA PRO A 155 -1.67 15.86 32.89
C PRO A 155 -0.46 16.65 33.41
N PHE A 156 0.45 15.98 34.14
CA PHE A 156 1.70 16.56 34.63
C PHE A 156 2.79 16.67 33.56
N ILE A 157 2.61 16.01 32.41
CA ILE A 157 3.46 16.21 31.23
C ILE A 157 2.82 17.34 30.41
N PRO A 158 3.46 18.51 30.29
CA PRO A 158 2.81 19.72 29.77
C PRO A 158 2.63 19.73 28.24
N VAL A 159 3.25 18.79 27.53
CA VAL A 159 3.16 18.68 26.07
C VAL A 159 1.95 17.83 25.72
N GLY A 160 1.13 18.26 24.76
CA GLY A 160 -0.04 17.51 24.31
C GLY A 160 0.36 16.32 23.45
N THR A 161 -0.01 15.11 23.87
CA THR A 161 0.15 13.88 23.10
C THR A 161 -1.18 13.15 23.07
N VAL A 162 -1.61 12.74 21.88
CA VAL A 162 -2.74 11.84 21.71
C VAL A 162 -2.21 10.48 21.29
N ALA A 163 -2.77 9.44 21.90
CA ALA A 163 -2.52 8.06 21.53
C ALA A 163 -3.69 7.54 20.69
N ARG A 164 -3.37 6.93 19.55
CA ARG A 164 -4.30 6.19 18.69
C ARG A 164 -3.96 4.71 18.74
N ALA A 165 -4.86 3.88 19.25
CA ALA A 165 -4.61 2.46 19.48
C ALA A 165 -5.68 1.58 18.81
N GLY A 166 -5.24 0.52 18.11
CA GLY A 166 -6.11 -0.43 17.42
C GLY A 166 -5.74 -0.61 15.95
N PHE A 167 -6.68 -1.10 15.17
CA PHE A 167 -6.54 -1.28 13.72
C PHE A 167 -6.90 0.02 13.00
N GLN A 168 -5.93 0.65 12.36
CA GLN A 168 -5.97 2.06 11.98
C GLN A 168 -5.19 2.32 10.68
N PRO A 169 -5.49 3.38 9.93
CA PRO A 169 -4.72 3.71 8.73
C PRO A 169 -3.38 4.34 9.10
N PHE A 170 -2.34 4.11 8.28
CA PHE A 170 -1.07 4.86 8.36
C PHE A 170 -1.27 6.36 8.13
N ALA A 171 -2.24 6.74 7.28
CA ALA A 171 -2.55 8.13 6.95
C ALA A 171 -1.26 8.94 6.66
N THR A 172 -0.97 9.96 7.48
CA THR A 172 0.20 10.81 7.31
C THR A 172 1.35 10.46 8.28
N ILE A 173 1.37 9.30 8.94
CA ILE A 173 2.37 8.97 9.96
C ILE A 173 3.79 9.02 9.36
N ALA A 174 4.03 8.33 8.24
CA ALA A 174 5.38 8.17 7.70
C ALA A 174 5.67 9.03 6.46
N ASN A 175 4.64 9.59 5.81
CA ASN A 175 4.79 10.26 4.53
C ASN A 175 3.79 11.40 4.33
N TYR A 176 4.14 12.34 3.45
CA TYR A 176 3.21 13.27 2.81
C TYR A 176 2.73 12.73 1.45
N LYS A 177 3.64 12.14 0.67
CA LYS A 177 3.37 11.43 -0.57
C LYS A 177 3.52 9.94 -0.31
N ILE A 178 2.61 9.13 -0.82
CA ILE A 178 2.66 7.68 -0.65
C ILE A 178 4.00 7.17 -1.18
N ALA A 179 4.84 6.62 -0.29
CA ALA A 179 6.20 6.17 -0.58
C ALA A 179 6.75 5.12 0.40
N TYR A 180 6.27 5.08 1.66
CA TYR A 180 6.72 4.09 2.64
C TYR A 180 5.62 3.28 3.33
N ALA A 181 4.55 3.94 3.78
CA ALA A 181 3.50 3.33 4.60
C ALA A 181 2.16 4.04 4.35
N ASN A 182 1.15 3.36 3.80
CA ASN A 182 -0.12 3.96 3.40
C ASN A 182 -1.38 3.13 3.73
N GLY A 183 -1.28 1.81 3.82
CA GLY A 183 -2.45 0.99 4.14
C GLY A 183 -2.84 1.01 5.61
N ASP A 184 -3.29 -0.13 6.12
CA ASP A 184 -3.84 -0.27 7.45
C ASP A 184 -2.90 -1.09 8.34
N PHE A 185 -2.82 -0.73 9.61
CA PHE A 185 -1.98 -1.44 10.57
C PHE A 185 -2.65 -1.59 11.93
N ALA A 186 -2.33 -2.67 12.63
CA ALA A 186 -2.65 -2.82 14.04
C ALA A 186 -1.49 -2.26 14.88
N GLY A 187 -1.80 -1.49 15.92
CA GLY A 187 -0.76 -1.02 16.82
C GLY A 187 -1.11 0.27 17.55
N LEU A 188 -0.09 1.09 17.78
CA LEU A 188 -0.16 2.35 18.52
C LEU A 188 0.53 3.45 17.70
N ASP A 189 -0.13 4.57 17.48
CA ASP A 189 0.49 5.84 17.06
C ASP A 189 0.36 6.86 18.18
N MET A 190 1.46 7.52 18.53
CA MET A 190 1.46 8.66 19.44
C MET A 190 1.87 9.89 18.67
N TYR A 191 0.97 10.88 18.60
CA TYR A 191 1.26 12.15 17.97
C TYR A 191 1.36 13.27 19.02
N THR A 192 2.57 13.81 19.15
CA THR A 192 2.90 14.86 20.11
C THR A 192 3.04 16.20 19.38
N THR A 193 2.36 17.23 19.88
CA THR A 193 2.50 18.60 19.36
C THR A 193 3.37 19.42 20.31
N TRP A 194 4.61 19.71 19.88
CA TRP A 194 5.59 20.45 20.68
C TRP A 194 5.43 21.97 20.50
N ALA A 195 5.14 22.38 19.27
CA ALA A 195 4.90 23.76 18.87
C ALA A 195 3.98 23.76 17.62
N PRO A 196 3.40 24.91 17.21
CA PRO A 196 2.56 24.98 16.01
C PRO A 196 3.25 24.47 14.73
N ASN A 197 4.58 24.55 14.69
CA ASN A 197 5.42 24.15 13.56
C ASN A 197 6.27 22.89 13.82
N LEU A 198 6.03 22.17 14.93
CA LEU A 198 6.76 20.95 15.28
C LEU A 198 5.83 19.92 15.90
N LYS A 199 5.64 18.82 15.19
CA LYS A 199 4.90 17.63 15.64
C LYS A 199 5.78 16.39 15.50
N THR A 200 5.47 15.34 16.24
CA THR A 200 6.18 14.05 16.11
C THR A 200 5.20 12.91 16.17
N HIS A 201 5.35 11.95 15.26
CA HIS A 201 4.75 10.63 15.36
C HIS A 201 5.77 9.63 15.93
N LEU A 202 5.32 8.81 16.87
CA LEU A 202 6.00 7.61 17.31
C LEU A 202 5.00 6.46 17.21
N ALA A 203 5.19 5.59 16.23
CA ALA A 203 4.30 4.47 15.98
C ALA A 203 4.99 3.13 16.22
N PHE A 204 4.24 2.22 16.86
CA PHE A 204 4.52 0.80 16.91
C PHE A 204 3.50 0.08 16.03
N VAL A 205 4.00 -0.68 15.08
CA VAL A 205 3.23 -1.44 14.10
C VAL A 205 3.41 -2.92 14.42
N GLN A 206 2.31 -3.58 14.73
CA GLN A 206 2.27 -5.03 14.86
C GLN A 206 1.85 -5.61 13.51
N VAL A 207 2.73 -6.42 12.91
CA VAL A 207 2.49 -7.02 11.61
C VAL A 207 1.94 -8.42 11.81
N GLU A 208 2.66 -9.29 12.53
CA GLU A 208 2.25 -10.65 12.86
C GLU A 208 2.86 -11.09 14.19
N GLU A 209 2.22 -12.07 14.86
CA GLU A 209 2.70 -12.65 16.13
C GLU A 209 2.65 -14.18 16.07
N GLU A 210 3.51 -14.83 16.85
CA GLU A 210 3.46 -16.28 17.01
C GLU A 210 2.22 -16.68 17.82
N VAL A 211 1.31 -17.41 17.18
CA VAL A 211 0.11 -17.91 17.84
C VAL A 211 0.50 -18.96 18.88
N SER A 212 0.30 -18.62 20.16
CA SER A 212 0.52 -19.56 21.26
C SER A 212 -0.30 -20.85 21.09
N GLY A 213 0.35 -22.01 21.26
CA GLY A 213 -0.33 -23.31 21.36
C GLY A 213 -0.43 -24.16 20.09
N VAL A 214 -0.15 -23.62 18.89
CA VAL A 214 -0.19 -24.39 17.62
C VAL A 214 0.84 -25.53 17.62
N ASN A 215 1.92 -25.36 18.38
CA ASN A 215 3.05 -26.30 18.46
C ASN A 215 2.94 -27.35 19.59
N ARG A 216 1.85 -27.40 20.35
CA ARG A 216 1.73 -28.35 21.48
C ARG A 216 1.70 -29.83 21.06
N LEU A 217 1.25 -30.14 19.84
CA LEU A 217 1.13 -31.52 19.33
C LEU A 217 2.02 -31.81 18.11
N ALA A 218 2.62 -30.79 17.48
CA ALA A 218 3.45 -30.94 16.29
C ALA A 218 4.93 -31.16 16.66
N ARG A 219 5.29 -32.39 17.04
CA ARG A 219 6.68 -32.73 17.44
C ARG A 219 7.70 -32.68 16.29
N ASN A 220 7.25 -32.88 15.05
CA ASN A 220 8.13 -33.01 13.87
C ASN A 220 7.95 -31.89 12.83
N SER A 221 7.00 -30.97 13.04
CA SER A 221 6.70 -29.87 12.12
C SER A 221 6.19 -28.65 12.91
N ILE A 222 7.08 -28.05 13.70
CA ILE A 222 6.78 -26.86 14.50
C ILE A 222 6.44 -25.73 13.50
N PHE A 223 5.19 -25.25 13.53
CA PHE A 223 4.77 -24.10 12.76
C PHE A 223 5.24 -22.83 13.48
N ARG A 224 6.27 -22.17 12.95
CA ARG A 224 6.76 -20.87 13.46
C ARG A 224 6.37 -19.81 12.46
N ARG A 225 5.42 -18.96 12.85
CA ARG A 225 5.08 -17.77 12.07
C ARG A 225 6.04 -16.61 12.38
N GLY A 226 6.50 -16.52 13.63
CA GLY A 226 7.47 -15.53 14.10
C GLY A 226 6.81 -14.29 14.72
N GLU A 227 7.64 -13.37 15.21
CA GLU A 227 7.28 -12.05 15.73
C GLU A 227 7.70 -10.99 14.69
N ASP A 228 6.72 -10.27 14.13
CA ASP A 228 6.93 -9.28 13.08
C ASP A 228 6.34 -7.93 13.49
N TRP A 229 7.18 -6.89 13.49
CA TRP A 229 6.79 -5.58 13.95
C TRP A 229 7.67 -4.48 13.35
N ALA A 230 7.17 -3.24 13.39
CA ALA A 230 7.97 -2.06 13.06
C ALA A 230 7.84 -0.94 14.09
N PHE A 231 8.93 -0.19 14.29
CA PHE A 231 8.89 1.14 14.90
C PHE A 231 9.03 2.20 13.81
N ILE A 232 8.27 3.28 13.94
CA ILE A 232 8.37 4.46 13.09
C ILE A 232 8.49 5.70 13.99
N PHE A 233 9.49 6.52 13.70
CA PHE A 233 9.61 7.86 14.24
C PHE A 233 9.62 8.86 13.09
N SER A 234 8.64 9.77 13.07
CA SER A 234 8.50 10.75 12.00
C SER A 234 8.13 12.13 12.55
N PRO A 235 9.13 13.01 12.75
CA PRO A 235 8.87 14.41 13.05
C PRO A 235 8.28 15.12 11.82
N GLU A 236 7.44 16.10 12.07
CA GLU A 236 6.87 17.00 11.08
C GLU A 236 7.22 18.43 11.47
N ILE A 237 7.91 19.11 10.57
CA ILE A 237 8.60 20.38 10.84
C ILE A 237 8.20 21.37 9.75
N THR A 238 7.76 22.55 10.15
CA THR A 238 7.48 23.68 9.25
C THR A 238 8.45 24.83 9.57
N PRO A 239 9.67 24.86 8.98
CA PRO A 239 10.66 25.87 9.34
C PRO A 239 10.21 27.30 9.01
N PHE A 240 9.49 27.46 7.89
CA PHE A 240 8.87 28.71 7.48
C PHE A 240 7.64 28.41 6.60
N LYS A 241 6.80 29.43 6.40
CA LYS A 241 5.56 29.30 5.63
C LYS A 241 5.81 28.72 4.24
N GLY A 242 5.12 27.63 3.93
CA GLY A 242 5.18 26.98 2.63
C GLY A 242 6.25 25.91 2.52
N LEU A 243 7.09 25.67 3.53
CA LEU A 243 8.00 24.53 3.57
C LEU A 243 7.64 23.61 4.74
N ASP A 244 7.23 22.40 4.41
CA ASP A 244 7.02 21.31 5.36
C ASP A 244 8.03 20.19 5.08
N ILE A 245 8.64 19.65 6.13
CA ILE A 245 9.62 18.57 6.06
C ILE A 245 9.22 17.50 7.07
N LYS A 246 9.25 16.25 6.61
CA LYS A 246 8.90 15.08 7.39
C LYS A 246 10.02 14.04 7.31
N PRO A 247 11.04 14.13 8.17
CA PRO A 247 12.03 13.07 8.32
C PRO A 247 11.36 11.76 8.74
N LEU A 248 11.99 10.65 8.37
CA LEU A 248 11.56 9.30 8.69
C LEU A 248 12.75 8.52 9.23
N PHE A 249 12.55 7.89 10.38
CA PHE A 249 13.32 6.72 10.80
C PHE A 249 12.33 5.58 11.01
N SER A 250 12.64 4.40 10.48
CA SER A 250 11.87 3.20 10.77
C SER A 250 12.79 2.00 10.91
N TYR A 251 12.42 1.12 11.84
CA TYR A 251 13.03 -0.19 12.01
C TYR A 251 11.94 -1.25 11.87
N PHE A 252 12.15 -2.20 10.98
CA PHE A 252 11.27 -3.34 10.76
C PHE A 252 12.04 -4.62 11.09
N SER A 253 11.43 -5.46 11.93
CA SER A 253 11.93 -6.76 12.30
C SER A 253 10.89 -7.78 11.88
N ALA A 254 11.32 -8.82 11.18
CA ALA A 254 10.43 -9.94 10.88
C ALA A 254 11.17 -11.27 10.96
N THR A 255 10.50 -12.27 11.52
CA THR A 255 11.03 -13.62 11.71
C THR A 255 10.05 -14.62 11.11
N GLY A 256 10.55 -15.69 10.49
CA GLY A 256 9.71 -16.63 9.77
C GLY A 256 9.03 -16.03 8.53
N PRO A 257 7.96 -16.70 8.05
CA PRO A 257 7.09 -16.16 7.02
C PRO A 257 6.38 -14.89 7.51
N THR A 258 6.41 -13.83 6.73
CA THR A 258 5.76 -12.55 7.03
C THR A 258 4.78 -12.16 5.93
N SER A 259 4.03 -11.07 6.13
CA SER A 259 3.12 -10.52 5.14
C SER A 259 3.84 -10.13 3.84
N SER A 260 3.27 -10.54 2.70
CA SER A 260 3.76 -10.22 1.35
C SER A 260 3.71 -8.73 1.01
N GLN A 261 2.98 -7.94 1.80
CA GLN A 261 2.93 -6.47 1.68
C GLN A 261 4.17 -5.79 2.27
N ALA A 262 4.77 -6.38 3.31
CA ALA A 262 5.94 -5.81 3.99
C ALA A 262 7.27 -6.43 3.53
N ARG A 263 7.23 -7.69 3.09
CA ARG A 263 8.36 -8.39 2.47
C ARG A 263 7.91 -8.98 1.15
N ARG A 264 8.57 -8.57 0.08
CA ARG A 264 8.23 -9.02 -1.26
C ARG A 264 8.60 -10.49 -1.47
N ALA A 265 7.70 -11.23 -2.14
CA ALA A 265 8.02 -12.55 -2.68
C ALA A 265 8.63 -12.41 -4.08
N ILE A 266 9.96 -12.55 -4.19
CA ILE A 266 10.67 -12.53 -5.46
C ILE A 266 11.34 -13.89 -5.70
N ASN A 267 11.22 -14.40 -6.92
CA ASN A 267 11.96 -15.59 -7.33
C ASN A 267 13.43 -15.25 -7.54
N ASN A 268 14.27 -16.14 -7.06
CA ASN A 268 15.71 -16.06 -7.22
C ASN A 268 16.17 -17.23 -8.10
N GLU A 269 16.78 -16.90 -9.23
CA GLU A 269 17.19 -17.88 -10.22
C GLU A 269 18.28 -18.83 -9.68
N GLN A 270 19.05 -18.37 -8.69
CA GLN A 270 20.13 -19.12 -8.05
C GLN A 270 19.61 -20.05 -6.93
N GLY A 271 18.30 -20.09 -6.70
CA GLY A 271 17.62 -20.97 -5.73
C GLY A 271 16.69 -20.20 -4.80
N ALA A 272 15.69 -20.89 -4.24
CA ALA A 272 14.63 -20.28 -3.45
C ALA A 272 15.15 -19.38 -2.31
N VAL A 273 14.64 -18.14 -2.29
CA VAL A 273 14.83 -17.19 -1.20
C VAL A 273 13.70 -17.40 -0.20
N ASN A 274 14.06 -17.81 1.01
CA ASN A 274 13.10 -17.99 2.10
C ASN A 274 13.71 -17.43 3.40
N PRO A 275 13.70 -16.09 3.57
CA PRO A 275 14.29 -15.45 4.73
C PRO A 275 13.57 -15.92 5.99
N THR A 276 14.36 -16.36 6.97
CA THR A 276 13.89 -16.71 8.30
C THR A 276 13.95 -15.53 9.25
N GLU A 277 14.77 -14.52 8.96
CA GLU A 277 14.92 -13.31 9.77
C GLU A 277 15.20 -12.12 8.82
N GLU A 278 14.69 -10.95 9.14
CA GLU A 278 14.98 -9.68 8.47
C GLU A 278 15.05 -8.56 9.49
N ASN A 279 16.09 -7.75 9.38
CA ASN A 279 16.24 -6.50 10.11
C ASN A 279 16.41 -5.40 9.06
N ARG A 280 15.40 -4.53 8.89
CA ARG A 280 15.40 -3.48 7.87
C ARG A 280 15.24 -2.12 8.51
N PHE A 281 16.20 -1.24 8.26
CA PHE A 281 16.16 0.16 8.66
C PHE A 281 15.83 1.02 7.45
N THR A 282 14.94 2.00 7.62
CA THR A 282 14.64 3.02 6.62
C THR A 282 14.91 4.40 7.22
N VAL A 283 15.68 5.22 6.52
CA VAL A 283 15.95 6.61 6.90
C VAL A 283 15.77 7.55 5.72
N GLY A 284 15.34 8.78 6.00
CA GLY A 284 15.34 9.85 5.01
C GLY A 284 14.27 10.89 5.30
N PHE A 285 13.69 11.48 4.28
CA PHE A 285 12.66 12.49 4.46
C PHE A 285 11.70 12.57 3.27
N ASP A 286 10.51 13.08 3.57
CA ASP A 286 9.55 13.58 2.60
C ASP A 286 9.33 15.08 2.84
N GLY A 287 8.99 15.84 1.81
CA GLY A 287 8.89 17.29 1.90
C GLY A 287 7.84 17.86 0.98
N ARG A 288 7.38 19.07 1.33
CA ARG A 288 6.50 19.87 0.48
C ARG A 288 6.93 21.32 0.54
N PHE A 289 7.20 21.89 -0.62
CA PHE A 289 7.49 23.31 -0.77
C PHE A 289 6.47 23.97 -1.70
N ARG A 290 5.90 25.09 -1.27
CA ARG A 290 4.94 25.90 -2.02
C ARG A 290 5.35 27.36 -1.95
N SER A 291 5.53 28.00 -3.10
CA SER A 291 5.86 29.43 -3.19
C SER A 291 5.26 30.04 -4.45
N GLY A 292 4.25 30.90 -4.27
CA GLY A 292 3.49 31.47 -5.38
C GLY A 292 2.91 30.36 -6.28
N PRO A 293 3.18 30.37 -7.59
CA PRO A 293 2.72 29.33 -8.51
C PRO A 293 3.54 28.03 -8.44
N PHE A 294 4.68 28.00 -7.74
CA PHE A 294 5.60 26.86 -7.74
C PHE A 294 5.29 25.86 -6.61
N SER A 295 5.38 24.57 -6.94
CA SER A 295 5.38 23.45 -5.98
C SER A 295 6.56 22.51 -6.19
N LEU A 296 7.09 21.95 -5.10
CA LEU A 296 8.11 20.90 -5.12
C LEU A 296 7.90 19.92 -3.96
N ASP A 297 7.76 18.63 -4.26
CA ASP A 297 7.55 17.55 -3.29
C ASP A 297 8.63 16.46 -3.42
N PRO A 298 9.80 16.64 -2.77
CA PRO A 298 10.86 15.65 -2.77
C PRO A 298 10.64 14.58 -1.68
N THR A 299 10.91 13.33 -2.06
CA THR A 299 11.00 12.19 -1.14
C THR A 299 12.31 11.46 -1.41
N ILE A 300 13.11 11.26 -0.37
CA ILE A 300 14.39 10.56 -0.46
C ILE A 300 14.49 9.61 0.72
N TYR A 301 14.58 8.32 0.44
CA TYR A 301 14.78 7.28 1.45
C TYR A 301 15.96 6.39 1.12
N TYR A 302 16.62 5.90 2.16
CA TYR A 302 17.65 4.89 2.11
C TYR A 302 17.26 3.74 3.04
N GLN A 303 17.40 2.51 2.55
CA GLN A 303 17.19 1.30 3.30
C GLN A 303 18.47 0.50 3.44
N PHE A 304 18.68 -0.05 4.62
CA PHE A 304 19.82 -0.89 4.93
C PHE A 304 19.47 -1.93 6.00
N GLY A 305 20.28 -2.98 6.10
CA GLY A 305 20.07 -4.06 7.05
C GLY A 305 20.45 -5.42 6.49
N ASP A 306 19.78 -6.45 6.95
CA ASP A 306 20.10 -7.84 6.62
C ASP A 306 18.85 -8.72 6.53
N ARG A 307 18.99 -9.79 5.74
CA ARG A 307 18.06 -10.92 5.66
C ARG A 307 18.84 -12.20 5.88
N THR A 308 18.46 -12.98 6.88
CA THR A 308 19.06 -14.29 7.12
C THR A 308 18.12 -15.41 6.67
N GLN A 309 18.66 -16.35 5.91
CA GLN A 309 18.00 -17.61 5.55
C GLN A 309 18.73 -18.77 6.24
N ARG A 310 18.07 -19.37 7.23
CA ARG A 310 18.56 -20.57 7.91
C ARG A 310 18.17 -21.82 7.10
N THR A 311 19.15 -22.65 6.75
CA THR A 311 18.96 -23.93 6.07
C THR A 311 19.58 -25.08 6.88
N ALA A 312 19.27 -26.33 6.52
CA ALA A 312 19.93 -27.49 7.11
C ALA A 312 21.47 -27.50 6.89
N ALA A 313 21.94 -26.80 5.86
CA ALA A 313 23.37 -26.68 5.52
C ALA A 313 24.06 -25.48 6.19
N GLY A 314 23.33 -24.65 6.94
CA GLY A 314 23.84 -23.43 7.59
C GLY A 314 22.98 -22.19 7.30
N SER A 315 23.42 -21.05 7.82
CA SER A 315 22.78 -19.75 7.58
C SER A 315 23.44 -19.04 6.39
N LEU A 316 22.61 -18.46 5.52
CA LEU A 316 23.01 -17.52 4.49
C LEU A 316 22.50 -16.13 4.89
N GLU A 317 23.35 -15.12 4.83
CA GLU A 317 23.00 -13.74 5.16
C GLU A 317 23.09 -12.88 3.89
N ALA A 318 22.01 -12.17 3.60
CA ALA A 318 21.93 -11.19 2.53
C ALA A 318 21.99 -9.79 3.10
N THR A 319 22.89 -8.94 2.59
CA THR A 319 22.93 -7.53 2.98
C THR A 319 21.91 -6.73 2.16
N MET A 320 21.20 -5.83 2.82
CA MET A 320 20.25 -4.90 2.20
C MET A 320 20.88 -3.52 2.02
N SER A 321 20.74 -2.93 0.84
CA SER A 321 21.11 -1.53 0.57
C SER A 321 20.35 -1.01 -0.63
N SER A 322 19.39 -0.12 -0.40
CA SER A 322 18.56 0.41 -1.49
C SER A 322 18.15 1.87 -1.28
N TRP A 323 17.92 2.57 -2.38
CA TRP A 323 17.52 3.97 -2.40
C TRP A 323 16.17 4.13 -3.08
N LEU A 324 15.42 5.12 -2.61
CA LEU A 324 14.29 5.72 -3.30
C LEU A 324 14.50 7.23 -3.40
N VAL A 325 14.34 7.76 -4.60
CA VAL A 325 14.26 9.20 -4.88
C VAL A 325 13.01 9.43 -5.73
N ASP A 326 12.10 10.26 -5.25
CA ASP A 326 10.84 10.58 -5.93
C ASP A 326 10.56 12.08 -5.76
N ILE A 327 10.54 12.82 -6.84
CA ILE A 327 10.41 14.28 -6.83
C ILE A 327 9.26 14.69 -7.75
N ILE A 328 8.32 15.48 -7.23
CA ILE A 328 7.29 16.14 -8.03
C ILE A 328 7.58 17.64 -8.05
N GLY A 329 7.64 18.24 -9.23
CA GLY A 329 7.63 19.69 -9.40
C GLY A 329 6.36 20.13 -10.11
N GLY A 330 5.82 21.28 -9.75
CA GLY A 330 4.61 21.82 -10.38
C GLY A 330 4.61 23.34 -10.52
N PHE A 331 3.81 23.81 -11.47
CA PHE A 331 3.65 25.23 -11.79
C PHE A 331 2.21 25.55 -12.19
N GLN A 332 1.57 26.46 -11.43
CA GLN A 332 0.19 26.90 -11.69
C GLN A 332 0.15 28.15 -12.58
N LEU A 333 -0.52 28.04 -13.73
CA LEU A 333 -0.76 29.08 -14.72
C LEU A 333 -2.26 29.34 -14.87
N GLY A 334 -2.86 30.03 -13.90
CA GLY A 334 -4.31 30.29 -13.89
C GLY A 334 -5.09 28.97 -13.80
N PRO A 335 -5.91 28.57 -14.80
CA PRO A 335 -6.62 27.29 -14.82
C PRO A 335 -5.76 26.08 -15.20
N LEU A 336 -4.53 26.29 -15.68
CA LEU A 336 -3.63 25.22 -16.11
C LEU A 336 -2.59 24.90 -15.03
N LEU A 337 -2.53 23.65 -14.58
CA LEU A 337 -1.48 23.11 -13.73
C LEU A 337 -0.56 22.21 -14.57
N LEU A 338 0.73 22.51 -14.58
CA LEU A 338 1.76 21.68 -15.20
C LEU A 338 2.62 21.04 -14.13
N GLU A 339 2.83 19.73 -14.22
CA GLU A 339 3.60 18.97 -13.24
C GLU A 339 4.55 17.99 -13.93
N ALA A 340 5.68 17.73 -13.28
CA ALA A 340 6.64 16.70 -13.65
C ALA A 340 7.01 15.88 -12.43
N ARG A 341 7.13 14.55 -12.59
CA ARG A 341 7.54 13.63 -11.54
C ARG A 341 8.70 12.76 -11.99
N GLY A 342 9.80 12.79 -11.28
CA GLY A 342 10.97 11.92 -11.52
C GLY A 342 11.11 10.90 -10.41
N ILE A 343 11.30 9.62 -10.76
CA ILE A 343 11.53 8.52 -9.82
C ILE A 343 12.80 7.78 -10.17
N TRP A 344 13.55 7.42 -9.13
CA TRP A 344 14.58 6.41 -9.17
C TRP A 344 14.52 5.55 -7.91
N SER A 345 14.48 4.24 -8.10
CA SER A 345 14.65 3.24 -7.05
C SER A 345 15.65 2.20 -7.52
N THR A 346 16.58 1.82 -6.66
CA THR A 346 17.64 0.85 -6.98
C THR A 346 17.08 -0.55 -7.23
N GLY A 347 17.88 -1.44 -7.83
CA GLY A 347 17.54 -2.84 -8.00
C GLY A 347 18.75 -3.75 -8.15
N ASN A 348 18.49 -5.05 -8.16
CA ASN A 348 19.44 -6.13 -8.43
C ASN A 348 19.54 -6.41 -9.93
N ASN A 349 20.73 -6.84 -10.37
CA ASN A 349 20.89 -7.38 -11.72
C ASN A 349 20.25 -8.77 -11.80
N ALA A 350 19.87 -9.21 -13.01
CA ALA A 350 19.30 -10.55 -13.26
C ALA A 350 20.08 -11.70 -12.60
N LYS A 351 21.40 -11.67 -12.74
CA LYS A 351 22.29 -12.70 -12.19
C LYS A 351 22.63 -12.58 -10.70
N ASP A 352 22.15 -11.53 -10.02
CA ASP A 352 22.49 -11.35 -8.61
C ASP A 352 21.75 -12.38 -7.76
N ASP A 353 22.48 -13.06 -6.87
CA ASP A 353 21.89 -13.98 -5.90
C ASP A 353 21.27 -13.19 -4.74
N LEU A 354 19.94 -13.18 -4.69
CA LEU A 354 19.16 -12.48 -3.67
C LEU A 354 19.36 -13.04 -2.26
N ARG A 355 19.96 -14.24 -2.12
CA ARG A 355 20.36 -14.81 -0.81
C ARG A 355 21.62 -14.17 -0.24
N GLN A 356 22.29 -13.30 -1.01
CA GLN A 356 23.50 -12.60 -0.59
C GLN A 356 23.35 -11.08 -0.63
N LYS A 357 22.55 -10.54 -1.56
CA LYS A 357 22.40 -9.08 -1.73
C LYS A 357 21.00 -8.69 -2.17
N VAL A 358 20.40 -7.73 -1.46
CA VAL A 358 19.11 -7.12 -1.80
C VAL A 358 19.33 -5.62 -2.02
N ASN A 359 19.10 -5.18 -3.26
CA ASN A 359 19.33 -3.80 -3.69
C ASN A 359 18.05 -3.10 -4.18
N TYR A 360 16.88 -3.73 -4.09
CA TYR A 360 15.60 -3.10 -4.35
C TYR A 360 14.98 -2.50 -3.08
N PHE A 361 14.18 -1.45 -3.23
CA PHE A 361 13.49 -0.79 -2.13
C PHE A 361 12.19 -1.50 -1.79
N GLU A 362 11.89 -1.65 -0.50
CA GLU A 362 10.68 -2.31 -0.01
C GLU A 362 10.00 -1.44 1.06
N PRO A 363 8.89 -0.77 0.71
CA PRO A 363 8.11 -0.02 1.68
C PRO A 363 7.55 -0.96 2.77
N LEU A 364 7.08 -0.39 3.87
CA LEU A 364 6.42 -1.19 4.90
C LEU A 364 5.05 -1.70 4.40
N ASP A 365 4.29 -0.83 3.73
CA ASP A 365 3.03 -1.18 3.06
C ASP A 365 2.54 0.01 2.22
N LEU A 366 2.11 -0.21 0.98
CA LEU A 366 1.56 0.86 0.13
C LEU A 366 0.08 0.67 -0.23
N ASP A 367 -0.52 -0.47 0.10
CA ASP A 367 -1.90 -0.81 -0.28
C ASP A 367 -2.20 -0.47 -1.75
N THR A 368 -1.32 -0.91 -2.67
CA THR A 368 -1.38 -0.68 -4.14
C THR A 368 -1.37 0.79 -4.61
N SER A 369 -1.19 1.76 -3.71
CA SER A 369 -1.48 3.16 -4.00
C SER A 369 -0.27 3.98 -4.46
N TYR A 370 0.93 3.38 -4.59
CA TYR A 370 2.09 4.12 -5.06
C TYR A 370 1.93 4.51 -6.52
N TYR A 371 2.26 5.77 -6.81
CA TYR A 371 2.13 6.36 -8.14
C TYR A 371 0.68 6.52 -8.64
N ALA A 372 -0.31 6.38 -7.76
CA ALA A 372 -1.71 6.62 -8.09
C ALA A 372 -1.92 8.02 -8.70
N GLY A 373 -2.71 8.07 -9.78
CA GLY A 373 -3.00 9.29 -10.52
C GLY A 373 -1.89 9.81 -11.45
N TRP A 374 -0.80 9.05 -11.62
CA TRP A 374 0.28 9.32 -12.59
C TRP A 374 0.42 8.24 -13.68
N ALA A 375 -0.35 7.17 -13.57
CA ALA A 375 -0.55 6.10 -14.55
C ALA A 375 -1.78 5.28 -14.10
N ALA A 376 -2.47 4.62 -15.03
CA ALA A 376 -3.58 3.71 -14.75
C ALA A 376 -3.22 2.23 -14.96
N ILE A 377 -2.36 1.92 -15.94
CA ILE A 377 -1.92 0.56 -16.24
C ILE A 377 -0.75 0.21 -15.34
N LEU A 378 0.36 0.98 -15.35
CA LEU A 378 1.57 0.71 -14.57
C LEU A 378 1.50 1.14 -13.09
N ALA A 379 0.38 1.71 -12.67
CA ALA A 379 0.10 2.13 -11.30
C ALA A 379 -1.37 1.93 -10.97
N LEU A 380 -2.02 2.94 -10.39
CA LEU A 380 -3.41 2.88 -9.94
C LEU A 380 -4.19 4.09 -10.47
N GLY A 381 -5.25 3.81 -11.23
CA GLY A 381 -6.07 4.80 -11.94
C GLY A 381 -7.41 5.11 -11.26
N VAL A 382 -8.39 5.52 -12.07
CA VAL A 382 -9.79 5.73 -11.63
C VAL A 382 -10.39 4.47 -11.00
N ASP A 383 -10.10 3.31 -11.60
CA ASP A 383 -10.41 2.00 -11.04
C ASP A 383 -9.19 1.44 -10.32
N TYR A 384 -9.31 1.22 -9.02
CA TYR A 384 -8.20 0.75 -8.20
C TYR A 384 -8.01 -0.78 -8.22
N PHE A 385 -8.90 -1.51 -8.91
CA PHE A 385 -8.70 -2.92 -9.23
C PHE A 385 -7.88 -3.12 -10.52
N ASN A 386 -7.75 -2.06 -11.32
CA ASN A 386 -7.03 -2.09 -12.58
C ASN A 386 -5.71 -1.34 -12.46
N GLY A 387 -4.66 -2.05 -12.88
CA GLY A 387 -3.29 -1.69 -12.59
C GLY A 387 -2.88 -2.17 -11.21
N GLY A 388 -1.61 -2.56 -11.09
CA GLY A 388 -0.98 -2.81 -9.81
C GLY A 388 -0.55 -4.24 -9.48
N GLY A 389 -0.29 -4.51 -8.19
CA GLY A 389 0.79 -5.36 -7.67
C GLY A 389 1.07 -6.72 -8.32
N GLY A 390 0.02 -7.45 -8.72
CA GLY A 390 0.15 -8.72 -9.42
C GLY A 390 0.56 -8.53 -10.88
N ALA A 391 -0.21 -7.74 -11.63
CA ALA A 391 -0.03 -7.50 -13.06
C ALA A 391 1.32 -6.80 -13.37
N ASN A 392 1.71 -5.81 -12.58
CA ASN A 392 2.91 -5.00 -12.84
C ASN A 392 4.10 -5.36 -11.97
N GLN A 393 4.16 -6.59 -11.45
CA GLN A 393 5.29 -7.09 -10.68
C GLN A 393 5.66 -6.11 -9.54
N GLY A 394 4.66 -5.64 -8.79
CA GLY A 394 4.83 -4.83 -7.58
C GLY A 394 5.13 -3.34 -7.76
N MET A 395 5.01 -2.74 -8.95
CA MET A 395 5.39 -1.32 -9.14
C MET A 395 4.60 -0.31 -8.30
N ASP A 396 3.41 -0.65 -7.86
CA ASP A 396 2.43 0.15 -7.09
C ASP A 396 2.35 -0.26 -5.60
N THR A 397 2.78 -1.48 -5.27
CA THR A 397 2.86 -2.00 -3.88
C THR A 397 4.28 -1.95 -3.32
N ASN A 398 5.29 -2.02 -4.18
CA ASN A 398 6.70 -2.19 -3.85
C ASN A 398 7.61 -1.20 -4.61
N ILE A 399 7.03 -0.24 -5.35
CA ILE A 399 7.71 0.82 -6.11
C ILE A 399 8.48 0.31 -7.34
N GLY A 400 9.28 -0.74 -7.22
CA GLY A 400 10.11 -1.33 -8.27
C GLY A 400 9.40 -2.40 -9.12
N TYR A 401 9.87 -2.58 -10.35
CA TYR A 401 9.46 -3.72 -11.20
C TYR A 401 10.33 -4.93 -10.85
N ASP A 402 9.72 -5.95 -10.24
CA ASP A 402 10.46 -7.11 -9.71
C ASP A 402 11.65 -6.68 -8.82
N ARG A 403 12.72 -7.46 -8.80
CA ARG A 403 14.00 -7.10 -8.20
C ARG A 403 14.77 -5.98 -8.91
N TYR A 404 14.34 -5.52 -10.09
CA TYR A 404 15.17 -4.71 -10.99
C TYR A 404 15.12 -3.20 -10.72
N GLY A 405 14.33 -2.75 -9.75
CA GLY A 405 14.18 -1.32 -9.41
C GLY A 405 13.32 -0.56 -10.42
N ARG A 406 13.38 0.78 -10.38
CA ARG A 406 12.56 1.64 -11.25
C ARG A 406 13.24 2.96 -11.58
N ARG A 407 13.01 3.43 -12.80
CA ARG A 407 13.33 4.78 -13.29
C ARG A 407 12.12 5.27 -14.06
N GLN A 408 11.56 6.41 -13.71
CA GLN A 408 10.37 6.91 -14.39
C GLN A 408 10.34 8.42 -14.44
N LEU A 409 9.84 8.95 -15.55
CA LEU A 409 9.51 10.35 -15.71
C LEU A 409 8.03 10.43 -16.05
N GLY A 410 7.26 11.22 -15.31
CA GLY A 410 5.87 11.54 -15.60
C GLY A 410 5.73 13.02 -15.90
N LEU A 411 4.99 13.37 -16.95
CA LEU A 411 4.57 14.73 -17.24
C LEU A 411 3.06 14.79 -17.19
N ARG A 412 2.50 15.72 -16.42
CA ARG A 412 1.06 15.90 -16.27
C ARG A 412 0.66 17.33 -16.57
N ALA A 413 -0.43 17.48 -17.32
CA ALA A 413 -1.12 18.74 -17.50
C ALA A 413 -2.56 18.58 -17.04
N THR A 414 -3.04 19.48 -16.20
CA THR A 414 -4.44 19.53 -15.74
C THR A 414 -5.02 20.90 -16.05
N TYR A 415 -6.11 20.95 -16.82
CA TYR A 415 -6.82 22.18 -17.17
C TYR A 415 -8.20 22.19 -16.53
N SER A 416 -8.43 23.12 -15.61
CA SER A 416 -9.73 23.35 -14.98
C SER A 416 -10.57 24.29 -15.84
N LEU A 417 -11.50 23.73 -16.61
CA LEU A 417 -12.44 24.50 -17.41
C LEU A 417 -13.41 25.31 -16.52
N THR A 418 -13.85 24.68 -15.42
CA THR A 418 -14.53 25.34 -14.29
C THR A 418 -13.93 24.81 -12.97
N PRO A 419 -14.27 25.40 -11.81
CA PRO A 419 -13.87 24.82 -10.52
C PRO A 419 -14.34 23.36 -10.32
N GLU A 420 -15.41 22.97 -11.00
CA GLU A 420 -16.04 21.65 -10.92
C GLU A 420 -15.60 20.68 -12.01
N LEU A 421 -15.10 21.16 -13.15
CA LEU A 421 -14.74 20.35 -14.31
C LEU A 421 -13.29 20.56 -14.72
N ALA A 422 -12.50 19.50 -14.68
CA ALA A 422 -11.11 19.50 -15.10
C ALA A 422 -10.79 18.33 -16.04
N PHE A 423 -9.93 18.60 -17.01
CA PHE A 423 -9.35 17.61 -17.91
C PHE A 423 -7.88 17.44 -17.57
N TYR A 424 -7.35 16.23 -17.70
CA TYR A 424 -5.94 15.98 -17.51
C TYR A 424 -5.37 15.02 -18.55
N ALA A 425 -4.07 15.17 -18.79
CA ALA A 425 -3.26 14.27 -19.58
C ALA A 425 -1.98 13.92 -18.82
N VAL A 426 -1.57 12.66 -18.87
CA VAL A 426 -0.30 12.19 -18.33
C VAL A 426 0.48 11.45 -19.42
N VAL A 427 1.79 11.65 -19.48
CA VAL A 427 2.71 10.83 -20.29
C VAL A 427 3.83 10.35 -19.38
N SER A 428 4.08 9.04 -19.38
CA SER A 428 4.88 8.40 -18.34
C SER A 428 5.80 7.30 -18.90
N PRO A 429 6.93 7.66 -19.54
CA PRO A 429 7.95 6.70 -19.93
C PRO A 429 8.64 6.08 -18.70
N THR A 430 8.75 4.75 -18.73
CA THR A 430 9.18 3.93 -17.59
C THR A 430 10.27 2.94 -17.97
N TRP A 431 11.24 2.82 -17.08
CA TRP A 431 12.34 1.87 -17.15
C TRP A 431 12.57 1.20 -15.79
N THR A 432 13.32 0.11 -15.80
CA THR A 432 13.93 -0.48 -14.60
C THR A 432 15.32 0.12 -14.35
N ASP A 433 15.86 0.01 -13.13
CA ASP A 433 17.23 0.44 -12.83
C ASP A 433 18.25 -0.53 -13.44
N LYS A 434 17.99 -1.83 -13.29
CA LYS A 434 18.78 -2.93 -13.86
C LYS A 434 18.03 -3.59 -15.00
N LYS A 435 18.76 -4.20 -15.93
CA LYS A 435 18.14 -4.91 -17.05
C LYS A 435 17.35 -6.11 -16.53
N VAL A 436 16.13 -6.26 -17.04
CA VAL A 436 15.23 -7.38 -16.80
C VAL A 436 15.73 -8.59 -17.59
N ASP A 437 15.71 -9.77 -16.97
CA ASP A 437 15.84 -11.04 -17.69
C ASP A 437 14.50 -11.35 -18.37
N THR A 438 14.47 -11.21 -19.70
CA THR A 438 13.26 -11.45 -20.51
C THR A 438 13.18 -12.89 -20.99
N ASP A 439 14.23 -13.68 -20.74
CA ASP A 439 14.18 -15.12 -20.86
C ASP A 439 13.40 -15.77 -19.73
N THR A 440 12.68 -15.01 -18.91
CA THR A 440 11.80 -15.49 -17.83
C THR A 440 10.32 -15.43 -18.24
N ASN A 441 9.50 -16.28 -17.65
CA ASN A 441 8.04 -16.16 -17.74
C ASN A 441 7.51 -15.32 -16.57
N VAL A 442 6.39 -14.64 -16.75
CA VAL A 442 5.64 -14.01 -15.67
C VAL A 442 4.67 -15.03 -15.09
N VAL A 443 4.69 -15.19 -13.76
CA VAL A 443 3.65 -15.92 -13.04
C VAL A 443 3.03 -14.97 -12.05
N ILE A 444 1.74 -14.69 -12.19
CA ILE A 444 1.00 -14.04 -11.11
C ILE A 444 0.91 -15.06 -9.96
N GLY A 445 1.50 -14.70 -8.81
CA GLY A 445 1.32 -15.48 -7.59
C GLY A 445 -0.16 -15.59 -7.25
N ALA A 446 -0.60 -16.74 -6.71
CA ALA A 446 -2.02 -17.03 -6.42
C ALA A 446 -2.74 -15.78 -5.86
N VAL A 447 -3.68 -15.27 -6.65
CA VAL A 447 -4.38 -14.02 -6.36
C VAL A 447 -5.29 -14.25 -5.15
N GLY A 448 -4.77 -13.91 -3.97
CA GLY A 448 -5.45 -14.20 -2.70
C GLY A 448 -4.86 -13.51 -1.47
N GLY A 449 -3.70 -12.88 -1.58
CA GLY A 449 -3.15 -12.08 -0.48
C GLY A 449 -1.91 -11.31 -0.92
N GLY A 450 -2.08 -10.06 -1.34
CA GLY A 450 -0.97 -9.11 -1.56
C GLY A 450 0.19 -9.59 -2.44
N GLY A 451 0.00 -10.66 -3.22
CA GLY A 451 1.09 -11.33 -3.91
C GLY A 451 1.63 -10.43 -4.99
N THR A 452 2.90 -10.01 -4.89
CA THR A 452 3.60 -9.45 -6.03
C THR A 452 3.73 -10.52 -7.10
N GLY A 453 3.40 -10.18 -8.35
CA GLY A 453 3.89 -10.97 -9.47
C GLY A 453 5.41 -11.13 -9.35
N ALA A 454 5.90 -12.31 -9.71
CA ALA A 454 7.32 -12.57 -9.81
C ALA A 454 7.63 -13.27 -11.13
N ARG A 455 8.74 -12.89 -11.75
CA ARG A 455 9.25 -13.58 -12.94
C ARG A 455 9.90 -14.89 -12.54
N ASN A 456 9.61 -15.97 -13.26
CA ASN A 456 10.17 -17.31 -13.05
C ASN A 456 11.03 -17.69 -14.25
N ALA A 457 12.20 -18.26 -14.00
CA ALA A 457 13.06 -18.73 -15.08
C ALA A 457 12.51 -20.02 -15.72
N PRO A 458 12.37 -20.11 -17.05
CA PRO A 458 12.26 -21.36 -17.78
C PRO A 458 13.59 -22.13 -17.71
N ALA A 459 13.53 -23.42 -18.05
CA ALA A 459 14.68 -24.32 -18.01
C ALA A 459 15.87 -23.89 -18.92
N THR A 460 15.66 -22.93 -19.82
CA THR A 460 16.65 -22.43 -20.79
C THR A 460 17.04 -20.97 -20.56
N ALA A 461 16.67 -20.36 -19.42
CA ALA A 461 17.00 -18.96 -19.14
C ALA A 461 18.52 -18.72 -19.16
N THR A 462 18.95 -17.59 -19.72
CA THR A 462 20.38 -17.31 -19.92
C THR A 462 21.02 -16.52 -18.77
N HIS A 463 20.27 -16.19 -17.72
CA HIS A 463 20.68 -15.38 -16.55
C HIS A 463 21.21 -13.98 -16.93
N GLY A 464 20.92 -13.54 -18.16
CA GLY A 464 21.32 -12.26 -18.74
C GLY A 464 20.22 -11.22 -18.56
N GLY A 465 20.60 -9.96 -18.38
CA GLY A 465 19.63 -8.86 -18.47
C GLY A 465 19.57 -8.34 -19.91
N ASP A 466 18.37 -8.20 -20.46
CA ASP A 466 18.14 -7.88 -21.87
C ASP A 466 17.81 -6.40 -22.07
N SER A 467 16.70 -5.96 -21.49
CA SER A 467 16.13 -4.63 -21.65
C SER A 467 15.88 -3.93 -20.31
N ARG A 468 15.83 -2.60 -20.34
CA ARG A 468 15.35 -1.78 -19.20
C ARG A 468 14.01 -1.13 -19.47
N TYR A 469 13.60 -0.99 -20.73
CA TYR A 469 12.47 -0.15 -21.09
C TYR A 469 11.15 -0.93 -20.92
N ILE A 470 10.36 -0.53 -19.94
CA ILE A 470 9.05 -1.12 -19.64
C ILE A 470 8.01 -0.62 -20.62
N GLY A 471 8.07 0.66 -20.98
CA GLY A 471 7.14 1.24 -21.94
C GLY A 471 6.89 2.72 -21.67
N THR A 472 6.00 3.31 -22.46
CA THR A 472 5.47 4.65 -22.23
C THR A 472 3.97 4.57 -22.08
N GLU A 473 3.46 5.01 -20.94
CA GLU A 473 2.03 5.12 -20.73
C GLU A 473 1.53 6.52 -21.05
N VAL A 474 0.36 6.61 -21.66
CA VAL A 474 -0.38 7.85 -21.90
C VAL A 474 -1.77 7.72 -21.32
N ASP A 475 -2.13 8.67 -20.46
CA ASP A 475 -3.43 8.74 -19.81
C ASP A 475 -4.15 10.01 -20.23
N LEU A 476 -5.44 9.92 -20.48
CA LEU A 476 -6.34 11.05 -20.69
C LEU A 476 -7.56 10.87 -19.80
N GLY A 477 -7.95 11.92 -19.09
CA GLY A 477 -9.12 11.83 -18.23
C GLY A 477 -9.79 13.15 -17.92
N THR A 478 -10.94 13.02 -17.27
CA THR A 478 -11.76 14.13 -16.79
C THR A 478 -12.29 13.82 -15.40
N THR A 479 -12.43 14.87 -14.59
CA THR A 479 -13.10 14.84 -13.29
C THR A 479 -14.17 15.93 -13.31
N TRP A 480 -15.41 15.56 -12.97
CA TRP A 480 -16.56 16.46 -12.97
C TRP A 480 -17.38 16.35 -11.68
N ARG A 481 -17.39 17.42 -10.89
CA ARG A 481 -18.21 17.57 -9.68
C ARG A 481 -19.59 18.12 -10.06
N PHE A 482 -20.47 17.25 -10.55
CA PHE A 482 -21.75 17.66 -11.14
C PHE A 482 -22.88 17.90 -10.13
N ALA A 483 -22.71 17.46 -8.88
CA ALA A 483 -23.65 17.69 -7.79
C ALA A 483 -22.90 17.76 -6.44
N PRO A 484 -23.51 18.31 -5.36
CA PRO A 484 -22.92 18.31 -4.04
C PRO A 484 -22.46 16.90 -3.65
N ASN A 485 -21.23 16.81 -3.17
CA ASN A 485 -20.56 15.57 -2.76
C ASN A 485 -20.54 14.46 -3.82
N THR A 486 -20.80 14.77 -5.10
CA THR A 486 -20.85 13.77 -6.18
C THR A 486 -19.84 14.11 -7.26
N VAL A 487 -19.04 13.11 -7.65
CA VAL A 487 -17.98 13.24 -8.64
C VAL A 487 -18.13 12.16 -9.70
N PHE A 488 -18.01 12.55 -10.96
CA PHE A 488 -17.80 11.65 -12.09
C PHE A 488 -16.34 11.72 -12.54
N ASP A 489 -15.68 10.58 -12.67
CA ASP A 489 -14.34 10.47 -13.26
C ASP A 489 -14.39 9.55 -14.48
N LEU A 490 -13.67 9.91 -15.53
CA LEU A 490 -13.43 9.08 -16.70
C LEU A 490 -11.95 9.13 -17.04
N GLN A 491 -11.33 7.97 -17.27
CA GLN A 491 -9.94 7.84 -17.67
C GLN A 491 -9.80 6.78 -18.74
N GLY A 492 -9.05 7.08 -19.79
CA GLY A 492 -8.50 6.10 -20.72
C GLY A 492 -6.98 6.13 -20.64
N ALA A 493 -6.35 4.96 -20.71
CA ALA A 493 -4.90 4.84 -20.73
C ALA A 493 -4.44 3.85 -21.80
N TYR A 494 -3.26 4.10 -22.35
CA TYR A 494 -2.60 3.27 -23.35
C TYR A 494 -1.12 3.13 -23.00
N LEU A 495 -0.64 1.88 -22.92
CA LEU A 495 0.76 1.56 -22.69
C LEU A 495 1.37 1.06 -24.00
N PHE A 496 2.31 1.85 -24.52
CA PHE A 496 3.25 1.40 -25.53
C PHE A 496 4.28 0.49 -24.85
N ALA A 497 4.10 -0.83 -24.95
CA ALA A 497 4.90 -1.80 -24.23
C ALA A 497 6.34 -1.83 -24.76
N GLY A 498 7.30 -1.89 -23.85
CA GLY A 498 8.72 -1.95 -24.15
C GLY A 498 9.31 -3.34 -23.91
N GLY A 499 10.45 -3.63 -24.51
CA GLY A 499 11.04 -4.98 -24.49
C GLY A 499 11.43 -5.52 -23.11
N ALA A 500 11.39 -4.73 -22.02
CA ALA A 500 11.54 -5.30 -20.67
C ALA A 500 10.30 -6.08 -20.21
N LEU A 501 9.19 -5.97 -20.94
CA LEU A 501 7.97 -6.76 -20.74
C LEU A 501 7.91 -8.03 -21.59
N ASP A 502 8.92 -8.28 -22.42
CA ASP A 502 9.04 -9.53 -23.19
C ASP A 502 9.21 -10.71 -22.22
N THR A 503 8.76 -11.89 -22.66
CA THR A 503 8.81 -13.12 -21.86
C THR A 503 9.19 -14.33 -22.70
N THR A 504 9.78 -15.32 -22.05
CA THR A 504 10.04 -16.64 -22.65
C THR A 504 9.24 -17.71 -21.92
N GLU A 505 8.46 -18.47 -22.69
CA GLU A 505 7.64 -19.57 -22.18
C GLU A 505 8.09 -20.92 -22.74
N VAL A 506 8.00 -21.99 -21.96
CA VAL A 506 8.27 -23.35 -22.46
C VAL A 506 6.97 -23.98 -22.92
N LEU A 507 6.79 -24.11 -24.24
CA LEU A 507 5.62 -24.69 -24.86
C LEU A 507 6.00 -26.02 -25.49
N ALA A 508 5.36 -27.10 -25.04
CA ALA A 508 5.68 -28.46 -25.48
C ALA A 508 7.18 -28.82 -25.38
N GLY A 509 7.85 -28.31 -24.33
CA GLY A 509 9.28 -28.54 -24.09
C GLY A 509 10.23 -27.63 -24.88
N VAL A 510 9.70 -26.68 -25.67
CA VAL A 510 10.50 -25.73 -26.47
C VAL A 510 10.34 -24.33 -25.91
N ALA A 511 11.47 -23.65 -25.66
CA ALA A 511 11.48 -22.26 -25.27
C ALA A 511 11.02 -21.36 -26.43
N ASN A 512 10.03 -20.52 -26.16
CA ASN A 512 9.42 -19.61 -27.12
C ASN A 512 9.49 -18.20 -26.53
N HIS A 513 10.43 -17.40 -27.07
CA HIS A 513 10.54 -15.98 -26.71
C HIS A 513 9.48 -15.18 -27.47
N ARG A 514 8.76 -14.33 -26.76
CA ARG A 514 7.65 -13.55 -27.29
C ARG A 514 7.81 -12.07 -26.97
N ASP A 515 7.63 -11.27 -28.00
CA ASP A 515 7.59 -9.82 -27.86
C ASP A 515 6.29 -9.40 -27.16
N SER A 516 6.44 -8.47 -26.22
CA SER A 516 5.35 -7.76 -25.58
C SER A 516 4.49 -7.01 -26.60
N LYS A 517 3.24 -6.79 -26.21
CA LYS A 517 2.21 -6.09 -26.98
C LYS A 517 1.63 -4.97 -26.14
N ASP A 518 1.11 -3.96 -26.80
CA ASP A 518 0.54 -2.80 -26.14
C ASP A 518 -0.71 -3.17 -25.33
N ALA A 519 -0.97 -2.38 -24.30
CA ALA A 519 -2.12 -2.55 -23.41
C ALA A 519 -2.95 -1.28 -23.35
N TRP A 520 -4.24 -1.41 -23.04
CA TRP A 520 -5.12 -0.27 -22.85
C TRP A 520 -6.19 -0.56 -21.80
N THR A 521 -6.68 0.50 -21.15
CA THR A 521 -7.80 0.44 -20.22
C THR A 521 -8.66 1.69 -20.31
N VAL A 522 -9.95 1.55 -20.02
CA VAL A 522 -10.89 2.65 -19.83
C VAL A 522 -11.66 2.38 -18.54
N ALA A 523 -11.77 3.39 -17.69
CA ALA A 523 -12.51 3.33 -16.44
C ALA A 523 -13.41 4.56 -16.29
N ALA A 524 -14.65 4.34 -15.85
CA ALA A 524 -15.59 5.38 -15.49
C ALA A 524 -16.08 5.16 -14.06
N ARG A 525 -16.16 6.24 -13.28
CA ARG A 525 -16.51 6.21 -11.87
C ARG A 525 -17.55 7.28 -11.54
N VAL A 526 -18.52 6.93 -10.71
CA VAL A 526 -19.36 7.89 -9.98
C VAL A 526 -19.18 7.64 -8.49
N ARG A 527 -18.76 8.67 -7.76
CA ARG A 527 -18.61 8.64 -6.31
C ARG A 527 -19.54 9.63 -5.66
N LEU A 528 -20.29 9.18 -4.67
CA LEU A 528 -21.05 10.01 -3.73
C LEU A 528 -20.37 9.95 -2.37
N SER A 529 -20.06 11.09 -1.77
CA SER A 529 -19.62 11.21 -0.38
C SER A 529 -20.75 11.74 0.51
N PHE A 530 -20.82 11.34 1.76
CA PHE A 530 -21.83 11.81 2.71
C PHE A 530 -21.26 12.07 4.10
#